data_AF-A0A1B6F2C6-F1
#
_entry.id   AF-A0A1B6F2C6-F1
#
_cell.length_a   1.000
_cell.length_b   1.000
_cell.length_c   1.000
_cell.angle_alpha   90.00
_cell.angle_beta   90.00
_cell.angle_gamma   90.00
#
_symmetry.space_group_name_H-M   'P 1'
#
loop_
_entity.id
_entity.type
_entity.pdbx_description
1 polymer ?
#
loop_
_entity_poly.entity_id
_entity_poly.type
_entity_poly.pdbx_seq_one_letter_code
_entity_poly.pdbx_strand_id
1 'polypeptide(L)'
;PENEGLPLPDWSQDIYPQPLTFLFNKYYKAISGDSDTQIKYLQGELFQSIVEAMQAKINNSLQPDRRMYYYSGHDITILGLMNIMGLEGAVGPIIRTGSTLIFELHNDPVKGDGFSFVK
;
A
#
# COMPACT_ATOMS: atom_id res chain seq x y z
N PRO A 1 -18.98 1.77 -8.65
CA PRO A 1 -20.07 2.58 -9.26
C PRO A 1 -19.66 4.03 -9.48
N GLU A 2 -19.21 4.73 -8.44
CA GLU A 2 -18.84 6.15 -8.51
C GLU A 2 -17.74 6.47 -9.54
N ASN A 3 -16.77 5.57 -9.72
CA ASN A 3 -15.65 5.80 -10.65
C ASN A 3 -16.00 5.50 -12.12
N GLU A 4 -17.02 4.67 -12.38
CA GLU A 4 -17.36 4.19 -13.73
C GLU A 4 -18.48 5.01 -14.39
N GLY A 5 -19.06 5.99 -13.67
CA GLY A 5 -20.14 6.84 -14.17
C GLY A 5 -21.48 6.12 -14.39
N LEU A 6 -21.61 4.88 -13.89
CA LEU A 6 -22.83 4.09 -14.01
C LEU A 6 -23.81 4.42 -12.88
N PRO A 7 -25.12 4.58 -13.18
CA PRO A 7 -26.13 4.81 -12.15
C PRO A 7 -26.23 3.59 -11.23
N LEU A 8 -26.46 3.85 -9.95
CA LEU A 8 -26.77 2.82 -8.98
C LEU A 8 -28.20 2.30 -9.18
N PRO A 9 -28.44 0.98 -9.07
CA PRO A 9 -29.80 0.47 -9.12
C PRO A 9 -30.58 0.86 -7.86
N ASP A 10 -31.90 1.05 -7.98
CA ASP A 10 -32.75 1.58 -6.90
C ASP A 10 -32.64 0.80 -5.59
N TRP A 11 -32.54 -0.53 -5.66
CA TRP A 11 -32.43 -1.40 -4.49
C TRP A 11 -31.18 -1.11 -3.64
N SER A 12 -30.14 -0.48 -4.21
CA SER A 12 -28.88 -0.23 -3.51
C SER A 12 -28.92 0.97 -2.57
N GLN A 13 -29.94 1.84 -2.68
CA GLN A 13 -30.07 3.06 -1.86
C GLN A 13 -30.14 2.75 -0.35
N ASP A 14 -30.69 1.59 0.01
CA ASP A 14 -30.84 1.19 1.41
C ASP A 14 -29.55 0.67 2.04
N ILE A 15 -28.52 0.37 1.23
CA ILE A 15 -27.27 -0.25 1.71
C ILE A 15 -25.99 0.46 1.29
N TYR A 16 -26.06 1.31 0.26
CA TYR A 16 -24.93 2.05 -0.29
C TYR A 16 -25.05 3.55 0.07
N PRO A 17 -23.95 4.19 0.50
CA PRO A 17 -22.64 3.61 0.77
C PRO A 17 -22.58 2.90 2.14
N GLN A 18 -23.53 3.19 3.03
CA GLN A 18 -23.64 2.59 4.36
C GLN A 18 -24.94 1.77 4.48
N PRO A 19 -24.90 0.61 5.16
CA PRO A 19 -23.81 0.11 6.01
C PRO A 19 -22.74 -0.71 5.26
N LEU A 20 -22.82 -0.81 3.93
CA LEU A 20 -21.95 -1.69 3.15
C LEU A 20 -20.45 -1.38 3.34
N THR A 21 -20.08 -0.11 3.34
CA THR A 21 -18.68 0.32 3.56
C THR A 21 -18.17 -0.07 4.94
N PHE A 22 -19.00 0.02 5.98
CA PHE A 22 -18.63 -0.43 7.32
C PHE A 22 -18.31 -1.93 7.35
N LEU A 23 -19.16 -2.75 6.74
CA LEU A 23 -18.94 -4.20 6.65
C LEU A 23 -17.66 -4.52 5.87
N PHE A 24 -17.45 -3.83 4.76
CA PHE A 24 -16.24 -3.96 3.93
C PHE A 24 -14.97 -3.71 4.76
N ASN A 25 -14.93 -2.66 5.58
CA ASN A 25 -13.78 -2.40 6.45
C ASN A 25 -13.49 -3.51 7.44
N LYS A 26 -14.54 -4.04 8.06
CA LYS A 26 -14.40 -5.16 9.00
C LYS A 26 -13.86 -6.40 8.31
N TYR A 27 -14.37 -6.68 7.12
CA TYR A 27 -13.91 -7.80 6.30
C TYR A 27 -12.42 -7.66 5.95
N TYR A 28 -12.00 -6.52 5.38
CA TYR A 28 -10.60 -6.29 5.01
C TYR A 28 -9.65 -6.40 6.20
N LYS A 29 -10.01 -5.78 7.33
CA LYS A 29 -9.20 -5.92 8.55
C LYS A 29 -9.05 -7.39 8.94
N ALA A 30 -10.15 -8.15 8.98
CA ALA A 30 -10.11 -9.55 9.38
C ALA A 30 -9.27 -10.44 8.45
N ILE A 31 -9.28 -10.18 7.14
CA ILE A 31 -8.58 -11.04 6.16
C ILE A 31 -7.13 -10.65 5.92
N SER A 32 -6.71 -9.41 6.22
CA SER A 32 -5.38 -8.93 5.84
C SER A 32 -4.65 -8.03 6.82
N GLY A 33 -5.26 -7.66 7.95
CA GLY A 33 -4.68 -6.66 8.86
C GLY A 33 -5.04 -6.86 10.33
N ASP A 34 -5.38 -8.08 10.74
CA ASP A 34 -5.82 -8.35 12.12
C ASP A 34 -4.65 -8.62 13.07
N SER A 35 -3.49 -9.04 12.53
CA SER A 35 -2.27 -9.28 13.33
C SER A 35 -0.98 -9.06 12.54
N ASP A 36 0.10 -8.77 13.25
CA ASP A 36 1.46 -8.65 12.69
C ASP A 36 1.88 -9.90 11.91
N THR A 37 1.52 -11.08 12.39
CA THR A 37 1.81 -12.36 11.71
C THR A 37 1.10 -12.44 10.36
N GLN A 38 -0.18 -12.05 10.30
CA GLN A 38 -0.95 -12.05 9.07
C GLN A 38 -0.38 -11.03 8.07
N ILE A 39 -0.08 -9.81 8.54
CA ILE A 39 0.55 -8.77 7.72
C ILE A 39 1.89 -9.24 7.17
N LYS A 40 2.73 -9.86 8.02
CA LYS A 40 4.03 -10.41 7.63
C LYS A 40 3.89 -11.49 6.55
N TYR A 41 2.95 -12.41 6.68
CA TYR A 41 2.76 -13.47 5.68
C TYR A 41 2.16 -12.96 4.37
N LEU A 42 1.30 -11.95 4.41
CA LEU A 42 0.64 -11.45 3.20
C LEU A 42 1.48 -10.42 2.45
N GLN A 43 2.19 -9.53 3.15
CA GLN A 43 2.90 -8.40 2.53
C GLN A 43 4.39 -8.32 2.87
N GLY A 44 4.90 -9.16 3.77
CA GLY A 44 6.29 -9.11 4.22
C GLY A 44 7.30 -9.30 3.10
N GLU A 45 7.08 -10.29 2.21
CA GLU A 45 7.99 -10.58 1.09
C GLU A 45 8.08 -9.41 0.09
N LEU A 46 6.94 -8.77 -0.23
CA LEU A 46 6.93 -7.59 -1.10
C LEU A 46 7.66 -6.42 -0.45
N PHE A 47 7.36 -6.14 0.83
CA PHE A 47 8.03 -5.10 1.57
C PHE A 47 9.55 -5.33 1.64
N GLN A 48 9.96 -6.56 1.95
CA GLN A 48 11.36 -6.96 1.97
C GLN A 48 12.02 -6.76 0.61
N SER A 49 11.38 -7.18 -0.47
CA SER A 49 11.88 -6.97 -1.84
C SER A 49 12.12 -5.50 -2.17
N ILE A 50 11.21 -4.60 -1.76
CA ILE A 50 11.35 -3.15 -1.96
C ILE A 50 12.56 -2.62 -1.18
N VAL A 51 12.68 -2.99 0.10
CA VAL A 51 13.78 -2.54 0.97
C VAL A 51 15.12 -3.07 0.48
N GLU A 52 15.20 -4.34 0.08
CA GLU A 52 16.42 -4.95 -0.46
C GLU A 52 16.86 -4.29 -1.77
N ALA A 53 15.92 -3.96 -2.68
CA ALA A 53 16.25 -3.23 -3.90
C ALA A 53 16.82 -1.84 -3.61
N MET A 54 16.25 -1.13 -2.62
CA MET A 54 16.80 0.15 -2.17
C MET A 54 18.18 -0.01 -1.56
N GLN A 55 18.39 -0.97 -0.66
CA GLN A 55 19.70 -1.24 -0.04
C GLN A 55 20.77 -1.63 -1.08
N ALA A 56 20.40 -2.43 -2.08
CA ALA A 56 21.31 -2.78 -3.17
C ALA A 56 21.68 -1.53 -4.02
N LYS A 57 20.74 -0.59 -4.19
CA LYS A 57 21.04 0.70 -4.85
C LYS A 57 22.02 1.54 -4.03
N ILE A 58 21.81 1.63 -2.71
CA ILE A 58 22.71 2.31 -1.76
C ILE A 58 24.13 1.73 -1.85
N ASN A 59 24.23 0.40 -1.89
CA ASN A 59 25.50 -0.32 -1.86
C ASN A 59 26.18 -0.45 -3.24
N ASN A 60 25.65 0.21 -4.28
CA ASN A 60 26.10 0.09 -5.67
C ASN A 60 26.16 -1.37 -6.19
N SER A 61 25.33 -2.26 -5.64
CA SER A 61 25.28 -3.68 -5.98
C SER A 61 24.03 -4.07 -6.78
N LEU A 62 23.12 -3.14 -7.04
CA LEU A 62 21.90 -3.39 -7.80
C LEU A 62 22.20 -3.72 -9.26
N GLN A 63 21.72 -4.88 -9.74
CA GLN A 63 21.94 -5.35 -11.11
C GLN A 63 20.64 -5.81 -11.80
N PRO A 64 20.29 -5.26 -12.97
CA PRO A 64 20.87 -4.05 -13.56
C PRO A 64 20.64 -2.84 -12.65
N ASP A 65 21.37 -1.74 -12.86
CA ASP A 65 21.20 -0.51 -12.08
C ASP A 65 19.86 0.19 -12.38
N ARG A 66 18.76 -0.36 -11.86
CA ARG A 66 17.40 0.13 -12.09
C ARG A 66 17.16 1.40 -11.28
N ARG A 67 16.38 2.31 -11.89
CA ARG A 67 15.95 3.56 -11.25
C ARG A 67 14.52 3.51 -10.72
N MET A 68 13.74 2.52 -11.14
CA MET A 68 12.31 2.45 -10.85
C MET A 68 11.82 1.01 -10.94
N TYR A 69 10.90 0.66 -10.04
CA TYR A 69 10.18 -0.60 -10.01
C TYR A 69 8.69 -0.31 -10.02
N TYR A 70 7.93 -1.12 -10.76
CA TYR A 70 6.47 -1.07 -10.79
C TYR A 70 5.94 -2.39 -10.30
N TYR A 71 5.20 -2.35 -9.19
CA TYR A 71 4.53 -3.50 -8.62
C TYR A 71 3.03 -3.32 -8.81
N SER A 72 2.42 -4.19 -9.61
CA SER A 72 0.97 -4.25 -9.74
C SER A 72 0.41 -5.11 -8.61
N GLY A 73 -0.31 -4.48 -7.69
CA GLY A 73 -0.92 -5.14 -6.54
C GLY A 73 -2.43 -4.94 -6.46
N HIS A 74 -3.01 -5.38 -5.36
CA HIS A 74 -4.41 -5.17 -5.02
C HIS A 74 -4.55 -4.10 -3.93
N ASP A 75 -5.77 -3.66 -3.67
CA ASP A 75 -6.12 -2.81 -2.52
C ASP A 75 -5.58 -3.37 -1.18
N ILE A 76 -5.67 -4.68 -0.97
CA ILE A 76 -5.08 -5.38 0.20
C ILE A 76 -3.56 -5.26 0.26
N THR A 77 -2.87 -5.15 -0.88
CA THR A 77 -1.42 -4.93 -0.94
C THR A 77 -1.07 -3.55 -0.41
N ILE A 78 -1.80 -2.53 -0.86
CA ILE A 78 -1.63 -1.14 -0.40
C ILE A 78 -1.91 -1.06 1.11
N LEU A 79 -3.04 -1.60 1.57
CA LEU A 79 -3.41 -1.59 2.99
C LEU A 79 -2.37 -2.31 3.85
N GLY A 80 -1.91 -3.50 3.45
CA GLY A 80 -0.95 -4.23 4.26
C GLY A 80 0.45 -3.57 4.28
N LEU A 81 0.91 -2.95 3.19
CA LEU A 81 2.12 -2.13 3.21
C LEU A 81 1.98 -0.91 4.14
N MET A 82 0.80 -0.28 4.15
CA MET A 82 0.50 0.81 5.09
C MET A 82 0.51 0.33 6.55
N ASN A 83 -0.04 -0.85 6.82
CA ASN A 83 -0.01 -1.43 8.17
C ASN A 83 1.43 -1.70 8.63
N ILE A 84 2.30 -2.25 7.76
CA ILE A 84 3.74 -2.41 8.06
C ILE A 84 4.38 -1.08 8.47
N MET A 85 3.98 0.02 7.85
CA MET A 85 4.50 1.37 8.15
C MET A 85 3.81 2.07 9.33
N GLY A 86 2.83 1.43 9.97
CA GLY A 86 2.02 2.02 11.05
C GLY A 86 1.11 3.16 10.57
N LEU A 87 0.66 3.12 9.32
CA LEU A 87 -0.21 4.11 8.69
C LEU A 87 -1.68 3.65 8.65
N GLU A 88 -2.08 2.83 9.62
CA GLU A 88 -3.45 2.34 9.75
C GLU A 88 -4.45 3.50 9.81
N GLY A 89 -5.46 3.48 8.92
CA GLY A 89 -6.50 4.52 8.87
C GLY A 89 -6.05 5.86 8.27
N ALA A 90 -4.81 5.98 7.78
CA ALA A 90 -4.34 7.19 7.09
C ALA A 90 -5.04 7.39 5.74
N VAL A 91 -5.43 6.30 5.08
CA VAL A 91 -6.36 6.32 3.95
C VAL A 91 -7.72 5.84 4.42
N GLY A 92 -8.77 6.42 3.82
CA GLY A 92 -10.13 6.02 4.08
C GLY A 92 -10.40 4.53 3.82
N PRO A 93 -11.62 4.08 4.12
CA PRO A 93 -11.99 2.66 4.12
C PRO A 93 -11.80 1.92 2.79
N ILE A 94 -11.79 2.66 1.68
CA ILE A 94 -11.80 2.12 0.33
C ILE A 94 -10.60 2.67 -0.43
N ILE A 95 -9.72 1.77 -0.84
CA ILE A 95 -8.65 2.09 -1.79
C ILE A 95 -9.26 2.20 -3.19
N ARG A 96 -9.25 3.41 -3.76
CA ARG A 96 -9.77 3.64 -5.12
C ARG A 96 -8.88 2.97 -6.17
N THR A 97 -9.49 2.56 -7.28
CA THR A 97 -8.76 2.06 -8.46
C THR A 97 -7.67 3.05 -8.89
N GLY A 98 -6.47 2.56 -9.18
CA GLY A 98 -5.32 3.38 -9.58
C GLY A 98 -4.60 4.09 -8.44
N SER A 99 -5.07 3.96 -7.18
CA SER A 99 -4.29 4.38 -6.01
C SER A 99 -2.92 3.70 -6.02
N THR A 100 -1.88 4.45 -5.66
CA THR A 100 -0.49 4.00 -5.71
C THR A 100 0.25 4.45 -4.47
N LEU A 101 1.08 3.57 -3.90
CA LEU A 101 2.10 3.94 -2.93
C LEU A 101 3.41 4.20 -3.66
N ILE A 102 4.03 5.35 -3.42
CA ILE A 102 5.30 5.72 -4.03
C ILE A 102 6.35 5.72 -2.92
N PHE A 103 7.37 4.89 -3.09
CA PHE A 103 8.52 4.83 -2.19
C PHE A 103 9.73 5.46 -2.90
N GLU A 104 10.31 6.49 -2.30
CA GLU A 104 11.41 7.23 -2.90
C GLU A 104 12.68 7.11 -2.06
N LEU A 105 13.78 6.79 -2.74
CA LEU A 105 15.11 6.74 -2.15
C LEU A 105 15.86 8.05 -2.46
N HIS A 106 16.04 8.89 -1.45
CA HIS A 106 16.72 10.18 -1.56
C HIS A 106 18.11 10.12 -0.93
N ASN A 107 19.10 10.74 -1.60
CA ASN A 107 20.42 10.98 -1.02
C ASN A 107 20.38 12.34 -0.29
N ASP A 108 20.69 12.37 1.00
CA ASP A 108 20.83 13.62 1.75
C ASP A 108 22.25 14.20 1.55
N PRO A 109 22.41 15.28 0.77
CA PRO A 109 23.73 15.86 0.50
C PRO A 109 24.35 16.52 1.75
N VAL A 110 23.59 16.78 2.81
CA VAL A 110 24.06 17.47 4.03
C VAL A 110 24.65 16.47 5.04
N LYS A 111 24.16 15.23 5.09
CA LYS A 111 24.61 14.24 6.08
C LYS A 111 25.80 13.39 5.64
N GLY A 112 26.16 13.39 4.35
CA GLY A 112 27.17 12.49 3.81
C GLY A 112 26.67 11.05 3.82
N ASP A 113 26.53 10.46 2.63
CA ASP A 113 26.18 9.05 2.37
C ASP A 113 25.01 8.48 3.20
N GLY A 114 24.03 9.32 3.56
CA GLY A 114 22.87 8.96 4.35
C GLY A 114 21.60 9.02 3.52
N PHE A 115 21.03 7.87 3.20
CA PHE A 115 19.72 7.80 2.56
C PHE A 115 18.60 7.99 3.59
N SER A 116 17.59 8.80 3.28
CA SER A 116 16.44 9.04 4.15
C SER A 116 15.13 8.61 3.49
N PHE A 117 14.28 7.88 4.22
CA PHE A 117 12.91 7.61 3.82
C PHE A 117 12.06 8.86 4.07
N VAL A 118 11.46 9.42 3.02
CA VAL A 118 10.43 10.46 3.15
C VAL A 118 9.08 9.75 3.24
N LYS A 119 8.35 10.03 4.32
CA LYS A 119 7.00 9.53 4.60
C LYS A 119 5.95 10.35 3.86
#